data_AF-A0A0Q4GLF7-F1
#
_entry.id   AF-A0A0Q4GLF7-F1
#
_cell.length_a   1.000
_cell.length_b   1.000
_cell.length_c   1.000
_cell.angle_alpha   90.00
_cell.angle_beta   90.00
_cell.angle_gamma   90.00
#
_symmetry.space_group_name_H-M   'P 1'
#
loop_
_entity.id
_entity.type
_entity.pdbx_description
1 polymer ?
#
loop_
_entity_poly.entity_id
_entity_poly.type
_entity_poly.pdbx_seq_one_letter_code
_entity_poly.pdbx_strand_id
1 'polypeptide(L)'
;MILAIGAACVAGCTTHPRGGGRPVVTAERDPAAPRWTTIATPGDRARLETLTDSWTRARAAVPKRLARRMKEEGALLDPAGALDLPALSPGSYRCRLVRLGGRAGYASFAPDFCYVDGDGAGLSFTKQTGTTLPGGWLHPDTDRRQVFLGTVRTAAAEIAPPYGTTPARDIAGVVERVGPLRWRLVMTRAGQGAILDLYELVPVPPAPPATPR
;
A
#
# COMPACT_ATOMS: atom_id res chain seq x y z
N MET A 1 -81.87 -14.47 -57.14
CA MET A 1 -82.56 -13.32 -56.52
C MET A 1 -81.84 -13.02 -55.21
N ILE A 2 -81.06 -11.92 -55.15
CA ILE A 2 -80.79 -11.07 -53.96
C ILE A 2 -80.03 -11.77 -52.79
N LEU A 3 -78.97 -11.27 -52.15
CA LEU A 3 -78.37 -9.95 -51.97
C LEU A 3 -76.91 -10.15 -51.52
N ALA A 4 -76.02 -9.25 -51.92
CA ALA A 4 -74.66 -9.14 -51.39
C ALA A 4 -74.64 -8.42 -50.03
N ILE A 5 -73.77 -8.86 -49.11
CA ILE A 5 -73.32 -8.06 -47.96
C ILE A 5 -71.81 -8.25 -47.83
N GLY A 6 -71.07 -7.18 -48.12
CA GLY A 6 -69.63 -7.08 -47.88
C GLY A 6 -69.34 -6.69 -46.43
N ALA A 7 -68.43 -7.42 -45.79
CA ALA A 7 -67.90 -7.09 -44.48
C ALA A 7 -66.47 -6.56 -44.64
N ALA A 8 -66.30 -5.25 -44.42
CA ALA A 8 -65.00 -4.59 -44.36
C ALA A 8 -64.35 -4.87 -43.00
N CYS A 9 -63.27 -5.64 -42.97
CA CYS A 9 -62.45 -5.84 -41.77
C CYS A 9 -61.49 -4.65 -41.61
N VAL A 10 -61.76 -3.79 -40.65
CA VAL A 10 -60.87 -2.70 -40.24
C VAL A 10 -59.70 -3.30 -39.44
N ALA A 11 -58.48 -3.21 -39.98
CA ALA A 11 -57.26 -3.57 -39.28
C ALA A 11 -56.94 -2.51 -38.22
N GLY A 12 -57.16 -2.84 -36.95
CA GLY A 12 -56.76 -1.99 -35.81
C GLY A 12 -55.26 -2.14 -35.53
N CYS A 13 -54.48 -1.09 -35.78
CA CYS A 13 -53.10 -0.97 -35.31
C CYS A 13 -53.09 -0.74 -33.80
N THR A 14 -52.78 -1.77 -33.01
CA THR A 14 -52.55 -1.60 -31.57
C THR A 14 -51.15 -1.01 -31.37
N THR A 15 -51.07 0.24 -30.93
CA THR A 15 -49.82 0.85 -30.48
C THR A 15 -49.45 0.23 -29.13
N HIS A 16 -48.44 -0.65 -29.11
CA HIS A 16 -47.86 -1.13 -27.86
C HIS A 16 -47.24 0.07 -27.12
N PRO A 17 -47.63 0.36 -25.86
CA PRO A 17 -46.93 1.35 -25.06
C PRO A 17 -45.50 0.86 -24.89
N ARG A 18 -44.54 1.63 -25.41
CA ARG A 18 -43.12 1.42 -25.13
C ARG A 18 -42.96 1.54 -23.63
N GLY A 19 -42.77 0.41 -22.96
CA GLY A 19 -42.48 0.35 -21.53
C GLY A 19 -41.27 1.25 -21.27
N GLY A 20 -41.54 2.40 -20.65
CA GLY A 20 -40.55 3.39 -20.25
C GLY A 20 -39.72 2.91 -19.06
N GLY A 21 -39.16 1.70 -19.17
CA GLY A 21 -38.09 1.26 -18.29
C GLY A 21 -36.85 2.09 -18.63
N ARG A 22 -36.69 3.22 -17.94
CA ARG A 22 -35.40 3.92 -17.93
C ARG A 22 -34.38 2.90 -17.42
N PRO A 23 -33.25 2.67 -18.12
CA PRO A 23 -32.19 1.84 -17.57
C PRO A 23 -31.78 2.44 -16.22
N VAL A 24 -32.02 1.68 -15.15
CA VAL A 24 -31.50 2.01 -13.83
C VAL A 24 -30.07 1.54 -13.83
N VAL A 25 -29.14 2.47 -14.07
CA VAL A 25 -27.73 2.23 -13.79
C VAL A 25 -27.60 2.25 -12.28
N THR A 26 -27.47 1.07 -11.67
CA THR A 26 -27.01 0.97 -10.29
C THR A 26 -25.53 1.36 -10.33
N ALA A 27 -25.24 2.63 -10.01
CA ALA A 27 -23.86 3.03 -9.75
C ALA A 27 -23.37 2.18 -8.59
N GLU A 28 -22.33 1.38 -8.82
CA GLU A 28 -21.62 0.71 -7.75
C GLU A 28 -21.22 1.79 -6.74
N ARG A 29 -21.63 1.62 -5.49
CA ARG A 29 -21.40 2.60 -4.43
C ARG A 29 -19.91 2.90 -4.43
N ASP A 30 -19.56 4.17 -4.62
CA ASP A 30 -18.18 4.67 -4.52
C ASP A 30 -17.52 3.98 -3.32
N PRO A 31 -16.44 3.20 -3.51
CA PRO A 31 -15.88 2.43 -2.42
C PRO A 31 -15.62 3.39 -1.27
N ALA A 32 -16.27 3.11 -0.13
CA ALA A 32 -16.15 3.95 1.05
C ALA A 32 -14.66 4.28 1.26
N ALA A 33 -14.37 5.56 1.54
CA ALA A 33 -12.99 6.03 1.69
C ALA A 33 -12.19 5.01 2.53
N PRO A 34 -10.98 4.63 2.09
CA PRO A 34 -10.22 3.57 2.74
C PRO A 34 -10.16 3.81 4.25
N ARG A 35 -10.41 2.77 5.06
CA ARG A 35 -10.55 2.90 6.53
C ARG A 35 -9.37 3.61 7.21
N TRP A 36 -8.16 3.54 6.62
CA TRP A 36 -7.00 4.26 7.15
C TRP A 36 -7.20 5.78 7.15
N THR A 37 -7.99 6.31 6.22
CA THR A 37 -8.26 7.75 6.12
C THR A 37 -9.04 8.28 7.31
N THR A 38 -9.71 7.45 8.12
CA THR A 38 -10.33 7.93 9.37
C THR A 38 -9.40 7.81 10.58
N ILE A 39 -8.28 7.11 10.44
CA ILE A 39 -7.31 6.81 11.50
C ILE A 39 -6.08 7.73 11.40
N ALA A 40 -5.60 8.00 10.18
CA ALA A 40 -4.38 8.76 9.94
C ALA A 40 -4.47 10.19 10.47
N THR A 41 -3.39 10.64 11.13
CA THR A 41 -3.25 12.04 11.52
C THR A 41 -3.28 12.94 10.28
N PRO A 42 -3.73 14.22 10.40
CA PRO A 42 -3.71 15.15 9.27
C PRO A 42 -2.31 15.30 8.64
N GLY A 43 -1.27 15.31 9.49
CA GLY A 43 0.11 15.43 9.04
C GLY A 43 0.60 14.20 8.27
N ASP A 44 0.24 12.99 8.69
CA ASP A 44 0.59 11.77 7.95
C ASP A 44 -0.18 11.66 6.64
N ARG A 45 -1.46 12.02 6.61
CA ARG A 45 -2.25 12.06 5.38
C ARG A 45 -1.61 12.97 4.34
N ALA A 46 -1.28 14.20 4.72
CA ALA A 46 -0.63 15.15 3.80
C ALA A 46 0.71 14.62 3.26
N ARG A 47 1.48 13.89 4.09
CA ARG A 47 2.73 13.26 3.64
C ARG A 47 2.50 12.08 2.70
N LEU A 48 1.45 11.28 2.92
CA LEU A 48 1.06 10.18 2.02
C LEU A 48 0.59 10.73 0.66
N GLU A 49 -0.20 11.81 0.66
CA GLU A 49 -0.68 12.49 -0.55
C GLU A 49 0.48 13.06 -1.39
N THR A 50 1.53 13.56 -0.72
CA THR A 50 2.73 14.14 -1.37
C THR A 50 3.89 13.15 -1.54
N LEU A 51 3.63 11.84 -1.42
CA LEU A 51 4.67 10.82 -1.50
C LEU A 51 5.33 10.75 -2.90
N THR A 52 4.56 10.97 -3.97
CA THR A 52 5.09 11.01 -5.35
C THR A 52 6.12 12.13 -5.55
N ASP A 53 5.86 13.31 -4.99
CA ASP A 53 6.81 14.42 -5.00
C ASP A 53 8.06 14.09 -4.18
N SER A 54 7.87 13.41 -3.05
CA SER A 54 8.97 12.96 -2.20
C SER A 54 9.87 11.95 -2.92
N TRP A 55 9.31 11.02 -3.69
CA TRP A 55 10.06 10.15 -4.59
C TRP A 55 10.87 10.92 -5.63
N THR A 56 10.24 11.88 -6.29
CA THR A 56 10.89 12.71 -7.32
C THR A 56 12.09 13.45 -6.74
N ARG A 57 11.90 14.12 -5.58
CA ARG A 57 12.98 14.82 -4.87
C ARG A 57 14.07 13.87 -4.38
N ALA A 58 13.70 12.72 -3.81
CA ALA A 58 14.64 11.74 -3.29
C ALA A 58 15.57 11.19 -4.39
N ARG A 59 15.01 10.84 -5.56
CA ARG A 59 15.78 10.35 -6.71
C ARG A 59 16.63 11.44 -7.34
N ALA A 60 16.12 12.66 -7.49
CA ALA A 60 16.88 13.79 -8.04
C ALA A 60 18.08 14.18 -7.15
N ALA A 61 17.97 13.99 -5.83
CA ALA A 61 19.05 14.25 -4.88
C ALA A 61 20.19 13.22 -4.92
N VAL A 62 20.07 12.12 -5.69
CA VAL A 62 21.13 11.11 -5.79
C VAL A 62 22.25 11.62 -6.71
N PRO A 63 23.50 11.75 -6.22
CA PRO A 63 24.63 12.16 -7.04
C PRO A 63 24.90 11.15 -8.18
N LYS A 64 25.31 11.64 -9.36
CA LYS A 64 25.61 10.79 -10.54
C LYS A 64 26.54 9.61 -10.22
N ARG A 65 27.53 9.80 -9.33
CA ARG A 65 28.45 8.73 -8.89
C ARG A 65 27.75 7.54 -8.19
N LEU A 66 26.56 7.74 -7.63
CA LEU A 66 25.75 6.70 -6.98
C LEU A 66 24.61 6.17 -7.87
N ALA A 67 24.40 6.74 -9.05
CA ALA A 67 23.28 6.38 -9.92
C ALA A 67 23.28 4.89 -10.31
N ARG A 68 24.46 4.29 -10.51
CA ARG A 68 24.58 2.84 -10.78
C ARG A 68 24.08 1.99 -9.61
N ARG A 69 24.48 2.32 -8.38
CA ARG A 69 24.02 1.62 -7.17
C ARG A 69 22.51 1.75 -6.97
N MET A 70 21.96 2.95 -7.22
CA MET A 70 20.51 3.14 -7.20
C MET A 70 19.81 2.29 -8.28
N LYS A 71 20.38 2.18 -9.48
CA LYS A 71 19.82 1.36 -10.56
C LYS A 71 19.83 -0.14 -10.24
N GLU A 72 20.85 -0.63 -9.54
CA GLU A 72 20.98 -2.03 -9.11
C GLU A 72 19.85 -2.47 -8.17
N GLU A 73 19.21 -1.54 -7.44
CA GLU A 73 18.05 -1.84 -6.59
C GLU A 73 16.78 -2.23 -7.38
N GLY A 74 16.72 -1.86 -8.67
CA GLY A 74 15.63 -2.22 -9.57
C GLY A 74 14.26 -1.74 -9.05
N ALA A 75 13.28 -2.65 -9.05
CA ALA A 75 11.91 -2.37 -8.64
C ALA A 75 11.77 -1.80 -7.22
N LEU A 76 12.74 -2.05 -6.32
CA LEU A 76 12.71 -1.49 -4.97
C LEU A 76 12.71 0.04 -4.98
N LEU A 77 13.51 0.66 -5.86
CA LEU A 77 13.64 2.12 -5.99
C LEU A 77 12.96 2.70 -7.22
N ASP A 78 12.09 1.94 -7.87
CA ASP A 78 11.24 2.41 -8.95
C ASP A 78 9.87 2.86 -8.41
N PRO A 79 9.51 4.16 -8.42
CA PRO A 79 8.22 4.65 -7.96
C PRO A 79 7.03 3.95 -8.65
N ALA A 80 7.21 3.45 -9.88
CA ALA A 80 6.18 2.73 -10.63
C ALA A 80 6.21 1.20 -10.43
N GLY A 81 7.11 0.68 -9.58
CA GLY A 81 7.36 -0.76 -9.42
C GLY A 81 6.31 -1.55 -8.61
N ALA A 82 5.21 -0.91 -8.19
CA ALA A 82 4.15 -1.56 -7.42
C ALA A 82 3.35 -2.56 -8.26
N LEU A 83 3.13 -3.75 -7.71
CA LEU A 83 2.36 -4.84 -8.29
C LEU A 83 1.06 -5.06 -7.52
N ASP A 84 0.10 -5.72 -8.16
CA ASP A 84 -1.19 -6.06 -7.54
C ASP A 84 -1.00 -7.00 -6.33
N LEU A 85 -2.06 -7.24 -5.54
CA LEU A 85 -2.04 -8.10 -4.34
C LEU A 85 -0.92 -7.68 -3.35
N PRO A 86 -1.01 -6.46 -2.77
CA PRO A 86 0.05 -5.86 -1.98
C PRO A 86 0.19 -6.44 -0.58
N ALA A 87 -0.81 -7.22 -0.12
CA ALA A 87 -0.84 -7.73 1.24
C ALA A 87 0.43 -8.53 1.56
N LEU A 88 1.09 -8.17 2.65
CA LEU A 88 2.16 -8.98 3.23
C LEU A 88 1.58 -10.28 3.77
N SER A 89 2.28 -11.40 3.54
CA SER A 89 1.94 -12.66 4.22
C SER A 89 2.38 -12.61 5.69
N PRO A 90 1.61 -13.16 6.65
CA PRO A 90 2.08 -13.30 8.02
C PRO A 90 3.38 -14.11 8.13
N GLY A 91 4.24 -13.76 9.08
CA GLY A 91 5.48 -14.46 9.37
C GLY A 91 6.72 -13.56 9.51
N SER A 92 7.89 -14.19 9.57
CA SER A 92 9.18 -13.52 9.73
C SER A 92 9.74 -13.02 8.40
N TYR A 93 10.42 -11.87 8.44
CA TYR A 93 11.03 -11.22 7.28
C TYR A 93 12.46 -10.77 7.59
N ARG A 94 13.32 -10.82 6.57
CA ARG A 94 14.51 -9.97 6.53
C ARG A 94 14.05 -8.60 6.03
N CYS A 95 14.36 -7.57 6.79
CA CYS A 95 14.03 -6.20 6.43
C CYS A 95 15.28 -5.34 6.29
N ARG A 96 15.62 -5.00 5.06
CA ARG A 96 16.79 -4.17 4.74
C ARG A 96 16.38 -2.72 4.59
N LEU A 97 17.03 -1.82 5.33
CA LEU A 97 16.84 -0.38 5.15
C LEU A 97 17.66 0.13 3.95
N VAL A 98 16.99 0.91 3.12
CA VAL A 98 17.59 1.75 2.08
C VAL A 98 17.15 3.18 2.33
N ARG A 99 18.12 4.11 2.37
CA ARG A 99 17.85 5.55 2.48
C ARG A 99 18.12 6.23 1.15
N LEU A 100 17.19 7.10 0.77
CA LEU A 100 17.21 7.79 -0.51
C LEU A 100 17.06 9.30 -0.33
N GLY A 101 17.89 10.05 -1.06
CA GLY A 101 17.98 11.49 -1.03
C GLY A 101 18.78 12.04 0.15
N GLY A 102 18.64 13.35 0.38
CA GLY A 102 19.39 14.06 1.42
C GLY A 102 20.87 14.20 1.10
N ARG A 103 21.69 14.58 2.10
CA ARG A 103 23.12 14.86 1.91
C ARG A 103 23.92 13.63 1.46
N ALA A 104 23.55 12.45 1.94
CA ALA A 104 24.18 11.19 1.55
C ALA A 104 23.77 10.74 0.14
N GLY A 105 22.61 11.16 -0.35
CA GLY A 105 22.03 10.77 -1.63
C GLY A 105 21.48 9.34 -1.63
N TYR A 106 22.30 8.37 -1.25
CA TYR A 106 21.90 6.96 -1.20
C TYR A 106 22.73 6.19 -0.16
N ALA A 107 22.07 5.37 0.65
CA ALA A 107 22.71 4.42 1.55
C ALA A 107 21.89 3.13 1.66
N SER A 108 22.55 1.99 1.79
CA SER A 108 21.92 0.72 2.09
C SER A 108 22.62 0.06 3.27
N PHE A 109 21.85 -0.65 4.09
CA PHE A 109 22.29 -1.23 5.35
C PHE A 109 22.16 -2.76 5.30
N ALA A 110 22.74 -3.45 6.28
CA ALA A 110 22.50 -4.87 6.46
C ALA A 110 21.02 -5.13 6.84
N PRO A 111 20.44 -6.29 6.49
CA PRO A 111 19.08 -6.63 6.88
C PRO A 111 18.96 -6.85 8.39
N ASP A 112 17.92 -6.27 8.96
CA ASP A 112 17.39 -6.56 10.29
C ASP A 112 16.29 -7.64 10.21
N PHE A 113 15.74 -8.03 11.36
CA PHE A 113 14.58 -8.89 11.44
C PHE A 113 13.30 -8.09 11.68
N CYS A 114 12.27 -8.45 10.93
CA CYS A 114 10.92 -7.93 11.05
C CYS A 114 9.92 -9.08 11.16
N TYR A 115 8.75 -8.77 11.70
CA TYR A 115 7.65 -9.71 11.81
C TYR A 115 6.37 -9.04 11.32
N VAL A 116 5.61 -9.80 10.52
CA VAL A 116 4.25 -9.44 10.14
C VAL A 116 3.32 -10.37 10.89
N ASP A 117 2.52 -9.81 11.77
CA ASP A 117 1.47 -10.57 12.44
C ASP A 117 0.18 -10.47 11.65
N GLY A 118 -0.66 -11.51 11.73
CA GLY A 118 -1.94 -11.54 11.04
C GLY A 118 -2.98 -12.33 11.81
N ASP A 119 -4.06 -11.65 12.18
CA ASP A 119 -5.19 -12.24 12.88
C ASP A 119 -6.53 -11.67 12.33
N GLY A 120 -7.63 -11.95 13.04
CA GLY A 120 -8.96 -11.44 12.69
C GLY A 120 -9.11 -9.91 12.77
N ALA A 121 -8.17 -9.19 13.40
CA ALA A 121 -8.17 -7.73 13.49
C ALA A 121 -7.42 -7.05 12.34
N GLY A 122 -6.50 -7.76 11.67
CA GLY A 122 -5.79 -7.30 10.49
C GLY A 122 -4.33 -7.73 10.48
N LEU A 123 -3.53 -7.05 9.66
CA LEU A 123 -2.08 -7.26 9.61
C LEU A 123 -1.36 -6.16 10.39
N SER A 124 -0.33 -6.54 11.15
CA SER A 124 0.59 -5.60 11.78
C SER A 124 2.02 -5.86 11.31
N PHE A 125 2.84 -4.82 11.28
CA PHE A 125 4.27 -4.90 10.97
C PHE A 125 5.07 -4.41 12.17
N THR A 126 6.12 -5.14 12.55
CA THR A 126 7.07 -4.72 13.58
C THR A 126 8.49 -5.03 13.15
N LYS A 127 9.36 -4.02 13.17
CA LYS A 127 10.82 -4.23 13.12
C LYS A 127 11.33 -4.61 14.50
N GLN A 128 11.96 -5.78 14.59
CA GLN A 128 12.34 -6.40 15.87
C GLN A 128 13.77 -6.10 16.29
N THR A 129 14.69 -5.94 15.32
CA THR A 129 16.12 -5.65 15.59
C THR A 129 16.56 -4.34 14.98
N GLY A 130 17.71 -3.82 15.41
CA GLY A 130 18.32 -2.58 14.93
C GLY A 130 18.06 -1.39 15.85
N THR A 131 18.40 -0.17 15.40
CA THR A 131 18.40 1.03 16.26
C THR A 131 17.06 1.76 16.31
N THR A 132 16.39 1.80 15.16
CA THR A 132 15.08 2.41 14.97
C THR A 132 14.09 1.31 14.61
N LEU A 133 13.03 1.21 15.41
CA LEU A 133 12.08 0.11 15.42
C LEU A 133 10.67 0.65 15.13
N PRO A 134 10.31 0.85 13.85
CA PRO A 134 8.93 1.13 13.47
C PRO A 134 8.04 -0.08 13.75
N GLY A 135 6.84 0.19 14.25
CA GLY A 135 5.78 -0.81 14.44
C GLY A 135 4.40 -0.19 14.28
N GLY A 136 3.45 -0.93 13.72
CA GLY A 136 2.12 -0.39 13.40
C GLY A 136 1.22 -1.34 12.62
N TRP A 137 0.06 -0.83 12.24
CA TRP A 137 -0.98 -1.57 11.53
C TRP A 137 -0.92 -1.31 10.03
N LEU A 138 -1.29 -2.33 9.26
CA LEU A 138 -1.40 -2.29 7.82
C LEU A 138 -2.87 -2.24 7.42
N HIS A 139 -3.22 -1.25 6.61
CA HIS A 139 -4.58 -0.99 6.18
C HIS A 139 -4.68 -1.12 4.66
N PRO A 140 -5.72 -1.77 4.13
CA PRO A 140 -6.01 -1.74 2.70
C PRO A 140 -6.18 -0.30 2.19
N ASP A 141 -5.67 -0.03 0.99
CA ASP A 141 -5.84 1.27 0.32
C ASP A 141 -6.21 1.11 -1.15
N THR A 142 -5.35 0.45 -1.94
CA THR A 142 -5.65 0.12 -3.34
C THR A 142 -5.34 -1.35 -3.63
N ASP A 143 -5.61 -1.78 -4.86
CA ASP A 143 -5.22 -3.09 -5.40
C ASP A 143 -3.70 -3.30 -5.48
N ARG A 144 -2.90 -2.24 -5.31
CA ARG A 144 -1.43 -2.22 -5.46
C ARG A 144 -0.67 -1.77 -4.21
N ARG A 145 -1.36 -1.27 -3.19
CA ARG A 145 -0.70 -0.86 -1.95
C ARG A 145 -1.56 -0.98 -0.68
N GLN A 146 -0.88 -1.11 0.45
CA GLN A 146 -1.44 -0.92 1.79
C GLN A 146 -0.84 0.33 2.42
N VAL A 147 -1.56 0.97 3.34
CA VAL A 147 -1.05 2.06 4.18
C VAL A 147 -0.61 1.50 5.53
N PHE A 148 0.63 1.82 5.91
CA PHE A 148 1.16 1.57 7.24
C PHE A 148 0.93 2.80 8.12
N LEU A 149 0.30 2.61 9.28
CA LEU A 149 0.16 3.64 10.32
C LEU A 149 0.74 3.09 11.63
N GLY A 150 1.68 3.81 12.22
CA GLY A 150 2.37 3.31 13.40
C GLY A 150 3.25 4.34 14.07
N THR A 151 4.05 3.88 15.01
CA THR A 151 4.99 4.72 15.75
C THR A 151 6.38 4.15 15.67
N VAL A 152 7.35 5.05 15.86
CA VAL A 152 8.76 4.68 15.95
C VAL A 152 9.22 4.68 17.40
N ARG A 153 9.92 3.62 17.78
CA ARG A 153 10.69 3.57 19.04
C ARG A 153 12.16 3.32 18.78
N THR A 154 12.98 3.69 19.76
CA THR A 154 14.40 3.32 19.80
C THR A 154 14.55 1.95 20.46
N ALA A 155 15.68 1.29 20.23
CA ALA A 155 15.98 0.02 20.91
C ALA A 155 15.98 0.12 22.44
N ALA A 156 16.33 1.29 23.00
CA ALA A 156 16.32 1.55 24.43
C ALA A 156 14.90 1.78 25.02
N ALA A 157 13.90 2.03 24.17
CA ALA A 157 12.53 2.21 24.61
C ALA A 157 11.80 0.86 24.61
N GLU A 158 11.21 0.50 25.75
CA GLU A 158 10.50 -0.78 25.93
C GLU A 158 9.20 -0.84 25.13
N ILE A 159 8.41 0.25 25.16
CA ILE A 159 7.09 0.31 24.53
C ILE A 159 7.01 1.50 23.56
N ALA A 160 6.36 1.28 22.42
CA ALA A 160 5.99 2.36 21.51
C ALA A 160 4.62 2.94 21.93
N PRO A 161 4.45 4.28 21.95
CA PRO A 161 3.15 4.86 22.25
C PRO A 161 2.12 4.48 21.16
N PRO A 162 0.81 4.49 21.48
CA PRO A 162 -0.22 4.34 20.46
C PRO A 162 -0.09 5.41 19.38
N TYR A 163 -0.42 5.05 18.14
CA TYR A 163 -0.43 5.99 17.04
C TYR A 163 -1.42 7.14 17.29
N GLY A 164 -1.01 8.37 17.00
CA GLY A 164 -1.82 9.58 17.20
C GLY A 164 -1.68 10.22 18.58
N THR A 165 -1.06 9.56 19.56
CA THR A 165 -0.88 10.14 20.91
C THR A 165 0.40 10.95 21.03
N THR A 166 1.39 10.73 20.15
CA THR A 166 2.67 11.45 20.16
C THR A 166 3.06 11.79 18.73
N PRO A 167 2.61 12.94 18.19
CA PRO A 167 2.79 13.32 16.78
C PRO A 167 4.24 13.29 16.27
N ALA A 168 5.22 13.49 17.16
CA ALA A 168 6.64 13.42 16.82
C ALA A 168 7.15 11.99 16.52
N ARG A 169 6.44 10.97 17.03
CA ARG A 169 6.77 9.55 16.85
C ARG A 169 5.87 8.87 15.83
N ASP A 170 4.76 9.50 15.48
CA ASP A 170 3.84 9.03 14.45
C ASP A 170 4.54 8.97 13.09
N ILE A 171 4.39 7.82 12.44
CA ILE A 171 4.95 7.52 11.14
C ILE A 171 3.89 6.85 10.29
N ALA A 172 3.78 7.30 9.05
CA ALA A 172 3.01 6.63 8.01
C ALA A 172 3.92 6.16 6.88
N GLY A 173 3.46 5.15 6.16
CA GLY A 173 4.14 4.64 4.98
C GLY A 173 3.20 3.88 4.06
N VAL A 174 3.75 3.43 2.95
CA VAL A 174 3.05 2.63 1.95
C VAL A 174 3.78 1.32 1.76
N VAL A 175 3.06 0.21 1.86
CA VAL A 175 3.55 -1.13 1.53
C VAL A 175 3.12 -1.48 0.12
N GLU A 176 4.07 -1.90 -0.71
CA GLU A 176 3.86 -2.32 -2.09
C GLU A 176 4.57 -3.64 -2.34
N ARG A 177 3.92 -4.55 -3.07
CA ARG A 177 4.61 -5.72 -3.63
C ARG A 177 5.43 -5.25 -4.83
N VAL A 178 6.73 -5.58 -4.86
CA VAL A 178 7.66 -5.15 -5.93
C VAL A 178 8.36 -6.32 -6.63
N GLY A 179 7.99 -7.55 -6.26
CA GLY A 179 8.44 -8.77 -6.91
C GLY A 179 7.81 -10.01 -6.27
N PRO A 180 8.12 -11.21 -6.78
CA PRO A 180 7.74 -12.46 -6.13
C PRO A 180 8.36 -12.53 -4.74
N LEU A 181 7.53 -12.68 -3.71
CA LEU A 181 7.95 -12.72 -2.31
C LEU A 181 8.88 -11.54 -1.91
N ARG A 182 8.64 -10.36 -2.51
CA ARG A 182 9.43 -9.15 -2.25
C ARG A 182 8.52 -7.93 -2.18
N TRP A 183 8.58 -7.24 -1.06
CA TRP A 183 7.81 -6.02 -0.81
C TRP A 183 8.74 -4.87 -0.46
N ARG A 184 8.20 -3.66 -0.54
CA ARG A 184 8.80 -2.48 0.04
C ARG A 184 7.81 -1.78 0.95
N LEU A 185 8.29 -1.29 2.08
CA LEU A 185 7.60 -0.30 2.91
C LEU A 185 8.31 1.05 2.73
N VAL A 186 7.65 1.99 2.07
CA VAL A 186 8.14 3.36 1.86
C VAL A 186 7.65 4.25 2.99
N MET A 187 8.56 4.73 3.83
CA MET A 187 8.21 5.61 4.95
C MET A 187 8.12 7.06 4.48
N THR A 188 7.09 7.76 4.95
CA THR A 188 6.91 9.19 4.70
C THR A 188 7.81 10.08 5.56
N ARG A 189 8.48 9.50 6.55
CA ARG A 189 9.53 10.13 7.34
C ARG A 189 10.79 9.28 7.28
N ALA A 190 11.92 9.95 7.18
CA ALA A 190 13.22 9.32 7.01
C ALA A 190 14.20 9.74 8.10
N GLY A 191 15.13 8.85 8.42
CA GLY A 191 16.18 9.10 9.40
C GLY A 191 17.38 9.85 8.81
N GLN A 192 18.17 10.50 9.67
CA GLN A 192 19.48 11.05 9.33
C GLN A 192 19.50 12.01 8.11
N GLY A 193 18.42 12.78 7.93
CA GLY A 193 18.32 13.79 6.88
C GLY A 193 18.15 13.23 5.46
N ALA A 194 17.84 11.94 5.30
CA ALA A 194 17.33 11.40 4.05
C ALA A 194 15.92 11.93 3.76
N ILE A 195 15.45 11.75 2.52
CA ILE A 195 14.09 12.13 2.12
C ILE A 195 13.14 10.95 2.31
N LEU A 196 13.57 9.74 1.94
CA LEU A 196 12.81 8.50 2.11
C LEU A 196 13.65 7.44 2.81
N ASP A 197 13.02 6.73 3.75
CA ASP A 197 13.48 5.44 4.26
C ASP A 197 12.60 4.36 3.62
N LEU A 198 13.23 3.35 3.03
CA LEU A 198 12.56 2.22 2.42
C LEU A 198 13.03 0.94 3.09
N TYR A 199 12.08 0.14 3.58
CA TYR A 199 12.38 -1.21 4.04
C TYR A 199 12.04 -2.18 2.93
N GLU A 200 13.05 -2.82 2.36
CA GLU A 200 12.84 -4.03 1.56
C GLU A 200 12.46 -5.16 2.50
N LEU A 201 11.37 -5.86 2.20
CA LEU A 201 10.86 -6.96 3.00
C LEU A 201 10.90 -8.24 2.16
N VAL A 202 11.67 -9.22 2.61
CA VAL A 202 11.76 -10.56 2.02
C VAL A 202 11.43 -11.60 3.08
N PRO A 203 10.44 -12.48 2.88
CA PRO A 203 10.09 -13.53 3.85
C PRO A 203 11.30 -14.39 4.20
N VAL A 204 11.41 -14.76 5.46
CA VAL A 204 12.33 -15.80 5.92
C VAL A 204 11.64 -17.14 5.67
N PRO A 205 12.23 -18.05 4.88
CA PRO A 205 11.69 -19.39 4.73
C PRO A 205 11.63 -20.08 6.10
N PRO A 206 10.55 -20.85 6.39
CA PRO A 206 10.52 -21.66 7.59
C PRO A 206 11.69 -22.64 7.61
N ALA A 207 12.21 -22.92 8.80
CA ALA A 207 13.25 -23.93 8.93
C ALA A 207 12.71 -25.30 8.47
N PRO A 208 13.51 -26.10 7.73
CA PRO A 208 13.12 -27.47 7.43
C PRO A 208 12.93 -28.25 8.74
N PRO A 209 12.02 -29.24 8.76
CA PRO A 209 11.85 -30.09 9.93
C PRO A 209 13.20 -30.71 10.31
N ALA A 210 13.50 -30.73 11.61
CA ALA A 210 14.70 -31.39 12.09
C ALA A 210 14.64 -32.88 11.73
N THR A 211 15.67 -33.39 11.05
CA THR A 211 15.81 -34.84 10.83
C THR A 211 15.98 -35.50 12.21
N PRO A 212 15.15 -36.48 12.59
CA PRO A 212 15.39 -37.26 13.80
C PRO A 212 16.79 -37.90 13.69
N ARG A 213 17.61 -37.76 14.72
CA ARG A 213 18.89 -38.47 14.83
C ARG A 213 18.68 -39.89 15.29
#